data_AF-A0A502Y316-F1
#
_entry.id   AF-A0A502Y316-F1
#
_cell.length_a   1.000
_cell.length_b   1.000
_cell.length_c   1.000
_cell.angle_alpha   90.00
_cell.angle_beta   90.00
_cell.angle_gamma   90.00
#
_symmetry.space_group_name_H-M   'P 1'
#
loop_
_entity.id
_entity.type
_entity.pdbx_description
1 polymer ?
#
loop_
_entity_poly.entity_id
_entity_poly.type
_entity_poly.pdbx_seq_one_letter_code
_entity_poly.pdbx_strand_id
1 'polypeptide(L)'
;MPGDADRNLAALKPVAVVAATTLASCQAGITPVFDCQSCGACCSYSAEWPRFSTEDDAQLDRIPEKYVAADLSGMRCDGVRCSALSGEVGKSTACTIYEMRPDVCRACMPGDDECLMARRALGFSTV
;
A
#
# COMPACT_ATOMS: atom_id res chain seq x y z
N MET A 1 -24.71 -63.89 34.04
CA MET A 1 -24.40 -63.75 35.48
C MET A 1 -23.05 -63.07 35.60
N PRO A 2 -22.88 -61.96 36.34
CA PRO A 2 -23.84 -61.01 36.94
C PRO A 2 -23.66 -59.61 36.28
N GLY A 3 -24.36 -58.53 36.60
CA GLY A 3 -25.29 -58.30 37.70
C GLY A 3 -26.21 -57.12 37.40
N ASP A 4 -27.35 -57.20 38.07
CA ASP A 4 -28.50 -56.31 38.04
C ASP A 4 -28.27 -54.90 38.57
N ALA A 5 -29.30 -54.08 38.32
CA ALA A 5 -29.70 -52.85 39.01
C ALA A 5 -28.90 -51.60 38.59
N ASP A 6 -29.50 -50.44 38.32
CA ASP A 6 -30.74 -49.86 38.80
C ASP A 6 -31.09 -48.70 37.85
N ARG A 7 -32.09 -48.85 36.99
CA ARG A 7 -33.38 -48.15 37.05
C ARG A 7 -33.46 -46.92 37.97
N ASN A 8 -33.16 -45.74 37.44
CA ASN A 8 -33.92 -44.55 37.87
C ASN A 8 -34.23 -43.58 36.74
N LEU A 9 -35.48 -43.66 36.28
CA LEU A 9 -36.17 -42.68 35.47
C LEU A 9 -36.95 -41.79 36.43
N ALA A 10 -36.43 -40.60 36.76
CA ALA A 10 -37.25 -39.50 37.26
C ALA A 10 -36.54 -38.15 37.08
N ALA A 11 -37.12 -37.36 36.18
CA ALA A 11 -37.38 -35.93 36.34
C ALA A 11 -36.19 -34.96 36.45
N LEU A 12 -36.06 -34.07 35.47
CA LEU A 12 -36.41 -32.64 35.61
C LEU A 12 -35.92 -31.83 34.39
N LYS A 13 -36.90 -31.45 33.55
CA LYS A 13 -37.09 -30.25 32.70
C LYS A 13 -35.94 -29.59 31.91
N PRO A 14 -36.22 -29.13 30.68
CA PRO A 14 -35.22 -28.49 29.80
C PRO A 14 -34.99 -27.04 30.22
N VAL A 15 -33.73 -26.68 30.48
CA VAL A 15 -33.31 -25.28 30.47
C VAL A 15 -32.91 -24.95 29.04
N ALA A 16 -33.70 -24.09 28.39
CA ALA A 16 -33.36 -23.48 27.13
C ALA A 16 -32.09 -22.64 27.32
N VAL A 17 -30.94 -23.19 26.95
CA VAL A 17 -29.71 -22.42 26.79
C VAL A 17 -29.87 -21.63 25.49
N VAL A 18 -30.04 -20.32 25.64
CA VAL A 18 -29.96 -19.37 24.54
C VAL A 18 -28.53 -19.48 24.00
N ALA A 19 -28.40 -20.04 22.80
CA ALA A 19 -27.13 -20.07 22.08
C ALA A 19 -26.70 -18.63 21.80
N ALA A 20 -25.79 -18.11 22.64
CA ALA A 20 -25.02 -16.93 22.32
C ALA A 20 -24.13 -17.30 21.12
N THR A 21 -24.63 -17.00 19.92
CA THR A 21 -23.84 -16.95 18.70
C THR A 21 -22.98 -15.70 18.80
N THR A 22 -21.90 -15.78 19.58
CA THR A 22 -20.74 -14.92 19.38
C THR A 22 -20.10 -15.36 18.07
N LEU A 23 -20.57 -14.77 16.97
CA LEU A 23 -19.77 -14.66 15.76
C LEU A 23 -18.54 -13.84 16.16
N ALA A 24 -17.48 -14.55 16.54
CA ALA A 24 -16.14 -14.01 16.68
C ALA A 24 -15.76 -13.42 15.32
N SER A 25 -16.01 -12.12 15.17
CA SER A 25 -15.58 -11.33 14.03
C SER A 25 -14.08 -11.20 14.15
N CYS A 26 -13.35 -12.08 13.47
CA CYS A 26 -11.99 -11.81 13.06
C CYS A 26 -12.08 -10.66 12.04
N GLN A 27 -12.14 -9.41 12.51
CA GLN A 27 -11.87 -8.26 11.66
C GLN A 27 -10.39 -8.38 11.24
N ALA A 28 -10.15 -9.08 10.12
CA ALA A 28 -8.99 -8.81 9.32
C ALA A 28 -9.01 -7.31 9.05
N GLY A 29 -8.03 -6.59 9.60
CA GLY A 29 -7.95 -5.14 9.47
C GLY A 29 -8.10 -4.75 8.01
N ILE A 30 -8.98 -3.79 7.73
CA ILE A 30 -9.02 -3.14 6.44
C ILE A 30 -7.70 -2.41 6.28
N THR A 31 -6.80 -2.96 5.47
CA THR A 31 -5.64 -2.22 4.99
C THR A 31 -6.16 -1.22 3.96
N PRO A 32 -5.91 0.08 4.13
CA PRO A 32 -6.28 1.06 3.12
C PRO A 32 -5.66 0.72 1.77
N VAL A 33 -6.49 0.73 0.73
CA VAL A 33 -6.03 0.52 -0.64
C VAL A 33 -5.54 1.85 -1.17
N PHE A 34 -4.22 2.01 -1.25
CA PHE A 34 -3.60 3.20 -1.82
C PHE A 34 -3.45 3.04 -3.33
N ASP A 35 -4.29 3.75 -4.07
CA ASP A 35 -4.14 3.87 -5.51
C ASP A 35 -3.19 5.04 -5.85
N CYS A 36 -2.08 4.70 -6.49
CA CYS A 36 -1.09 5.67 -6.97
C CYS A 36 -1.48 6.28 -8.31
N GLN A 37 -2.30 5.59 -9.13
CA GLN A 37 -2.73 6.10 -10.43
C GLN A 37 -3.75 7.24 -10.28
N SER A 38 -4.52 7.29 -9.19
CA SER A 38 -5.39 8.43 -8.89
C SER A 38 -4.66 9.61 -8.23
N CYS A 39 -3.66 9.39 -7.37
CA CYS A 39 -3.05 10.51 -6.63
C CYS A 39 -1.85 11.15 -7.34
N GLY A 40 -0.90 10.37 -7.87
CA GLY A 40 0.38 10.89 -8.38
C GLY A 40 1.25 11.63 -7.35
N ALA A 41 1.00 11.44 -6.05
CA ALA A 41 1.56 12.26 -4.96
C ALA A 41 3.09 12.19 -4.88
N CYS A 42 3.68 11.00 -4.79
CA CYS A 42 5.13 10.83 -4.65
C CYS A 42 5.91 11.39 -5.85
N CYS A 43 5.33 11.34 -7.06
CA CYS A 43 5.92 11.91 -8.27
C CYS A 43 5.75 13.42 -8.40
N SER A 44 5.05 14.08 -7.47
CA SER A 44 4.75 15.52 -7.50
C SER A 44 5.04 16.21 -6.18
N TYR A 45 5.85 15.57 -5.32
CA TYR A 45 6.11 16.01 -3.96
C TYR A 45 7.26 17.02 -3.86
N SER A 46 8.41 16.73 -4.48
CA SER A 46 9.59 17.57 -4.41
C SER A 46 10.47 17.42 -5.65
N ALA A 47 11.18 18.49 -6.02
CA ALA A 47 12.19 18.47 -7.08
C ALA A 47 13.41 17.60 -6.72
N GLU A 48 13.65 17.43 -5.42
CA GLU A 48 14.75 16.64 -4.87
C GLU A 48 14.36 15.17 -4.66
N TRP A 49 13.16 14.78 -5.11
CA TRP A 49 12.64 13.43 -4.93
C TRP A 49 12.19 12.84 -6.28
N PRO A 50 12.63 11.63 -6.65
CA PRO A 50 13.56 10.72 -5.96
C PRO A 50 15.04 10.94 -6.34
N ARG A 51 15.96 10.70 -5.38
CA ARG A 51 17.42 10.68 -5.58
C ARG A 51 17.91 9.27 -5.87
N PHE A 52 18.90 9.12 -6.74
CA PHE A 52 19.60 7.86 -6.90
C PHE A 52 20.56 7.69 -5.73
N SER A 53 20.48 6.55 -5.06
CA SER A 53 21.27 6.29 -3.84
C SER A 53 21.58 4.80 -3.62
N THR A 54 20.82 3.92 -4.26
CA THR A 54 20.95 2.46 -4.09
C THR A 54 21.27 1.74 -5.40
N GLU A 55 21.07 2.40 -6.53
CA GLU A 55 21.26 1.87 -7.88
C GLU A 55 22.72 1.89 -8.31
N ASP A 56 23.13 0.88 -9.09
CA ASP A 56 24.38 0.93 -9.83
C ASP A 56 24.23 1.66 -11.18
N ASP A 57 25.37 2.08 -11.75
CA ASP A 57 25.41 2.83 -13.01
C ASP A 57 24.72 2.08 -14.17
N ALA A 58 24.86 0.74 -14.25
CA ALA A 58 24.24 -0.05 -15.30
C ALA A 58 22.71 -0.14 -15.15
N GLN A 59 22.17 0.00 -13.94
CA GLN A 59 20.73 0.15 -13.73
C GLN A 59 20.25 1.53 -14.18
N LEU A 60 21.00 2.58 -13.85
CA LEU A 60 20.65 3.96 -14.20
C LEU A 60 20.74 4.21 -15.71
N ASP A 61 21.70 3.60 -16.41
CA ASP A 61 21.87 3.68 -17.87
C ASP A 61 20.67 3.10 -18.65
N ARG A 62 19.82 2.29 -18.01
CA ARG A 62 18.57 1.81 -18.63
C ARG A 62 17.48 2.89 -18.68
N ILE A 63 17.62 3.95 -17.90
CA ILE A 63 16.66 5.05 -17.85
C ILE A 63 16.97 6.02 -19.00
N PRO A 64 16.00 6.36 -19.86
CA PRO A 64 16.25 7.33 -20.92
C PRO A 64 16.74 8.67 -20.34
N GLU A 65 17.84 9.20 -20.87
CA GLU A 65 18.51 10.41 -20.37
C GLU A 65 17.57 11.62 -20.19
N LYS A 66 16.55 11.75 -21.03
CA LYS A 66 15.52 12.82 -20.93
C LYS A 66 14.74 12.82 -19.60
N TYR A 67 14.78 11.72 -18.85
CA TYR A 67 14.14 11.56 -17.55
C TYR A 67 15.14 11.61 -16.38
N VAL A 68 16.43 11.77 -16.65
CA VAL A 68 17.50 11.85 -15.64
C VAL A 68 17.91 13.31 -15.46
N ALA A 69 18.14 13.72 -14.21
CA ALA A 69 18.59 15.08 -13.90
C ALA A 69 19.97 15.36 -14.51
N ALA A 70 20.26 16.62 -14.83
CA ALA A 70 21.51 17.00 -15.52
C ALA A 70 22.78 16.71 -14.69
N ASP A 71 22.65 16.67 -13.38
CA ASP A 71 23.69 16.33 -12.41
C ASP A 71 23.69 14.84 -12.03
N LEU A 72 22.94 14.00 -12.77
CA LEU A 72 22.86 12.54 -12.63
C LEU A 72 22.42 12.03 -11.26
N SER A 73 21.88 12.91 -10.43
CA SER A 73 21.70 12.63 -9.02
C SER A 73 20.29 12.13 -8.68
N GLY A 74 19.41 12.03 -9.68
CA GLY A 74 18.05 11.52 -9.54
C GLY A 74 17.24 11.67 -10.82
N MET A 75 15.93 11.46 -10.68
CA MET A 75 14.99 11.70 -11.78
C MET A 75 14.89 13.21 -12.07
N ARG A 76 14.75 13.57 -13.35
CA ARG A 76 14.50 14.95 -13.77
C ARG A 76 13.09 15.38 -13.37
N CYS A 77 12.99 16.53 -12.72
CA CYS A 77 11.73 17.18 -12.37
C CYS A 77 11.55 18.51 -13.11
N ASP A 78 10.30 18.86 -13.41
CA ASP A 78 9.87 20.19 -13.84
C ASP A 78 9.13 20.84 -12.66
N GLY A 79 9.80 21.79 -12.00
CA GLY A 79 9.42 22.19 -10.64
C GLY A 79 9.48 20.98 -9.70
N VAL A 80 8.37 20.68 -9.02
CA VAL A 80 8.23 19.53 -8.11
C VAL A 80 7.73 18.26 -8.80
N ARG A 81 7.45 18.30 -10.11
CA ARG A 81 6.80 17.21 -10.84
C ARG A 81 7.82 16.41 -11.63
N CYS A 82 7.86 15.10 -11.40
CA CYS A 82 8.69 14.17 -12.16
C CYS A 82 8.34 14.22 -13.67
N SER A 83 9.37 14.34 -14.50
CA SER A 83 9.23 14.43 -15.96
C SER A 83 8.66 13.16 -16.61
N ALA A 84 8.77 12.00 -15.95
CA ALA A 84 8.20 10.74 -16.40
C ALA A 84 6.73 10.55 -15.98
N LEU A 85 6.16 11.46 -15.19
CA LEU A 85 4.76 11.41 -14.82
C LEU A 85 3.89 11.90 -16.00
N SER A 86 2.96 11.07 -16.44
CA SER A 86 1.90 11.44 -17.38
C SER A 86 0.58 11.63 -16.64
N GLY A 87 -0.31 12.45 -17.23
CA GLY A 87 -1.63 12.75 -16.70
C GLY A 87 -1.65 13.85 -15.63
N GLU A 88 -2.76 13.92 -14.90
CA GLU A 88 -3.07 14.98 -13.95
C GLU A 88 -3.16 14.42 -12.51
N VAL A 89 -2.36 15.02 -11.63
CA VAL A 89 -2.27 14.70 -10.20
C VAL A 89 -3.64 14.82 -9.55
N GLY A 90 -4.06 13.81 -8.80
CA GLY A 90 -5.39 13.74 -8.18
C GLY A 90 -6.55 13.35 -9.10
N LYS A 91 -6.30 13.10 -10.40
CA LYS A 91 -7.32 12.61 -11.34
C LYS A 91 -6.94 11.26 -11.94
N SER A 92 -5.89 11.24 -12.75
CA SER A 92 -5.40 10.04 -13.43
C SER A 92 -3.97 10.27 -13.86
N THR A 93 -3.08 9.41 -13.40
CA THR A 93 -1.64 9.50 -13.60
C THR A 93 -1.05 8.14 -13.92
N ALA A 94 0.06 8.15 -14.65
CA ALA A 94 0.84 6.95 -14.93
C ALA A 94 2.31 7.33 -15.10
N CYS A 95 3.22 6.44 -14.67
CA CYS A 95 4.63 6.58 -14.98
C CYS A 95 4.89 6.06 -16.39
N THR A 96 5.45 6.91 -17.27
CA THR A 96 5.73 6.51 -18.67
C THR A 96 6.90 5.55 -18.80
N ILE A 97 7.67 5.35 -17.73
CA ILE A 97 8.80 4.42 -17.64
C ILE A 97 8.61 3.35 -16.56
N TYR A 98 7.36 2.96 -16.27
CA TYR A 98 7.03 2.08 -15.13
C TYR A 98 7.91 0.82 -15.04
N GLU A 99 8.21 0.20 -16.18
CA GLU A 99 9.07 -0.99 -16.31
C GLU A 99 10.56 -0.70 -16.09
N MET A 100 10.99 0.53 -16.36
CA MET A 100 12.37 1.01 -16.21
C MET A 100 12.54 1.87 -14.95
N ARG A 101 11.59 1.82 -14.00
CA ARG A 101 11.71 2.57 -12.75
C ARG A 101 13.03 2.24 -12.03
N PRO A 102 13.75 3.25 -11.54
CA PRO A 102 14.90 3.04 -10.66
C PRO A 102 14.44 2.38 -9.35
N ASP A 103 15.37 1.79 -8.62
CA ASP A 103 15.04 1.01 -7.42
C ASP A 103 14.46 1.88 -6.31
N VAL A 104 14.89 3.13 -6.17
CA VAL A 104 14.31 4.12 -5.24
C VAL A 104 12.81 4.36 -5.51
N CYS A 105 12.40 4.32 -6.79
CA CYS A 105 10.98 4.43 -7.15
C CYS A 105 10.18 3.13 -6.90
N ARG A 106 10.86 1.99 -6.81
CA ARG A 106 10.25 0.69 -6.51
C ARG A 106 10.19 0.41 -5.01
N ALA A 107 11.18 0.93 -4.27
CA ALA A 107 11.26 0.85 -2.82
C ALA A 107 10.11 1.64 -2.16
N CYS A 108 9.68 2.76 -2.77
CA CYS A 108 8.50 3.48 -2.34
C CYS A 108 7.22 2.69 -2.68
N MET A 109 6.62 2.09 -1.65
CA MET A 109 5.44 1.25 -1.72
C MET A 109 4.17 2.04 -1.35
N PRO A 110 3.01 1.74 -1.96
CA PRO A 110 1.77 2.41 -1.61
C PRO A 110 1.44 2.23 -0.11
N GLY A 111 1.40 3.33 0.65
CA GLY A 111 1.10 3.32 2.08
C GLY A 111 2.30 3.27 3.02
N ASP A 112 3.52 3.27 2.51
CA ASP A 112 4.72 3.48 3.34
C ASP A 112 4.83 4.93 3.86
N ASP A 113 5.76 5.17 4.77
CA ASP A 113 5.92 6.48 5.42
C ASP A 113 6.17 7.60 4.41
N GLU A 114 6.95 7.32 3.37
CA GLU A 114 7.27 8.21 2.26
C GLU A 114 6.04 8.56 1.43
N CYS A 115 5.22 7.56 1.09
CA CYS A 115 3.96 7.71 0.38
C CYS A 115 2.96 8.53 1.20
N LEU A 116 2.82 8.22 2.49
CA LEU A 116 1.91 8.93 3.38
C LEU A 116 2.36 10.39 3.60
N MET A 117 3.66 10.64 3.69
CA MET A 117 4.22 11.99 3.73
C MET A 117 3.86 12.77 2.47
N ALA A 118 4.12 12.22 1.29
CA ALA A 118 3.80 12.87 0.02
C ALA A 118 2.29 13.10 -0.13
N ARG A 119 1.46 12.11 0.22
CA ARG A 119 0.00 12.23 0.21
C ARG A 119 -0.47 13.35 1.12
N ARG A 120 0.03 13.42 2.35
CA ARG A 120 -0.34 14.45 3.33
C ARG A 120 0.03 15.85 2.83
N ALA A 121 1.22 16.01 2.24
CA ALA A 121 1.67 17.29 1.72
C ALA A 121 0.81 17.81 0.55
N LEU A 122 0.29 16.90 -0.28
CA LEU A 122 -0.61 17.24 -1.39
C LEU A 122 -2.11 17.16 -1.04
N GLY A 123 -2.47 16.83 0.20
CA GLY A 123 -3.86 16.75 0.65
C GLY A 123 -4.64 15.49 0.23
N PHE A 124 -3.95 14.39 -0.04
CA PHE A 124 -4.56 13.08 -0.35
C PHE A 124 -4.80 12.22 0.91
N SER A 125 -5.73 11.25 0.80
CA SER A 125 -6.01 10.31 1.90
C SER A 125 -4.76 9.51 2.28
N THR A 126 -4.55 9.38 3.60
CA THR A 126 -3.51 8.57 4.25
C THR A 126 -4.09 7.41 5.07
N VAL A 127 -5.39 7.15 4.92
CA VAL A 127 -6.18 6.14 5.64
C VAL A 127 -7.21 5.49 4.72
#